data_AF-A0A2D9CI04-F1
#
_entry.id   AF-A0A2D9CI04-F1
#
_cell.length_a   1.000
_cell.length_b   1.000
_cell.length_c   1.000
_cell.angle_alpha   90.00
_cell.angle_beta   90.00
_cell.angle_gamma   90.00
#
_symmetry.space_group_name_H-M   'P 1'
#
loop_
_entity.id
_entity.type
_entity.pdbx_description
1 polymer ?
#
loop_
_entity_poly.entity_id
_entity_poly.type
_entity_poly.pdbx_seq_one_letter_code
_entity_poly.pdbx_strand_id
1 'polypeptide(L)'
;MPSQIENTKKILYAAPNGGRQMTIHIEPERGVPNRPAPDMKDLAVKASAAAKTVEHLHANGLEVKVNTEDKDAAAALAVSYAENPHKTSKVATPKRMAQLTPSTLLLTDKILKDFGHSVVKSATQVRHLVTNKLIEETENPDPRIRIRALELLGKVSDVGLFAEKSEVTVTHQTSDDLKDKLREKLSRLVSPADNIEDAVVIDDGAIDVDEELGLNG
;
A
#
# COMPACT_ATOMS: atom_id res chain seq x y z
N MET A 1 17.90 28.69 -43.29
CA MET A 1 17.01 28.51 -42.13
C MET A 1 15.85 27.61 -42.56
N PRO A 2 15.45 26.56 -41.83
CA PRO A 2 16.01 26.03 -40.58
C PRO A 2 16.69 24.66 -40.76
N SER A 3 17.79 24.45 -40.02
CA SER A 3 18.46 23.17 -39.85
C SER A 3 17.53 22.18 -39.17
N GLN A 4 17.21 21.07 -39.84
CA GLN A 4 16.48 19.98 -39.19
C GLN A 4 17.42 19.27 -38.22
N ILE A 5 17.01 19.26 -36.97
CA ILE A 5 17.75 18.69 -35.84
C ILE A 5 17.75 17.17 -36.02
N GLU A 6 18.88 16.63 -36.49
CA GLU A 6 19.17 15.20 -36.48
C GLU A 6 19.28 14.72 -35.03
N ASN A 7 18.16 14.30 -34.44
CA ASN A 7 18.15 13.66 -33.12
C ASN A 7 17.96 12.15 -33.29
N THR A 8 18.88 11.51 -34.01
CA THR A 8 18.94 10.05 -34.15
C THR A 8 19.57 9.45 -32.89
N LYS A 9 18.77 9.27 -31.83
CA LYS A 9 19.18 8.40 -30.72
C LYS A 9 19.18 6.95 -31.21
N LYS A 10 20.38 6.40 -31.41
CA LYS A 10 20.62 5.00 -31.81
C LYS A 10 20.11 4.06 -30.71
N ILE A 11 19.26 3.10 -31.08
CA ILE A 11 18.84 2.02 -30.20
C ILE A 11 19.85 0.89 -30.35
N LEU A 12 20.57 0.55 -29.27
CA LEU A 12 21.55 -0.52 -29.24
C LEU A 12 20.95 -1.69 -28.46
N TYR A 13 20.77 -2.84 -29.10
CA TYR A 13 20.43 -4.10 -28.44
C TYR A 13 21.67 -5.00 -28.43
N ALA A 14 22.02 -5.54 -27.26
CA ALA A 14 23.13 -6.47 -27.07
C ALA A 14 22.56 -7.81 -26.58
N ALA A 15 22.62 -8.84 -27.42
CA ALA A 15 22.26 -10.20 -27.03
C ALA A 15 23.45 -10.88 -26.30
N PRO A 16 23.23 -11.61 -25.20
CA PRO A 16 24.29 -12.34 -24.53
C PRO A 16 24.47 -13.71 -25.20
N ASN A 17 25.30 -13.78 -26.24
CA ASN A 17 25.82 -15.06 -26.73
C ASN A 17 27.35 -15.04 -26.67
N GLY A 18 27.91 -16.08 -26.07
CA GLY A 18 29.30 -16.18 -25.67
C GLY A 18 30.29 -15.75 -26.75
N GLY A 19 31.20 -14.85 -26.36
CA GLY A 19 32.49 -14.63 -27.03
C GLY A 19 32.54 -13.57 -28.15
N ARG A 20 31.41 -13.07 -28.68
CA ARG A 20 31.47 -12.00 -29.70
C ARG A 20 30.27 -11.06 -29.59
N GLN A 21 30.53 -9.83 -29.15
CA GLN A 21 29.53 -8.78 -28.97
C GLN A 21 29.03 -8.31 -30.35
N MET A 22 27.94 -8.92 -30.84
CA MET A 22 27.26 -8.48 -32.07
C MET A 22 26.19 -7.45 -31.69
N THR A 23 26.50 -6.17 -31.82
CA THR A 23 25.52 -5.09 -31.72
C THR A 23 24.68 -5.05 -33.00
N ILE A 24 23.39 -5.38 -32.88
CA ILE A 24 22.45 -5.24 -34.00
C ILE A 24 22.08 -3.76 -34.12
N HIS A 25 22.52 -3.13 -35.20
CA HIS A 25 22.15 -1.75 -35.55
C HIS A 25 20.83 -1.78 -36.33
N ILE A 26 19.73 -1.45 -35.66
CA ILE A 26 18.42 -1.29 -36.31
C ILE A 26 18.27 0.19 -36.66
N GLU A 27 18.45 0.54 -37.93
CA GLU A 27 18.05 1.84 -38.45
C GLU A 27 16.64 1.70 -39.05
N PRO A 28 15.62 2.41 -38.52
CA PRO A 28 14.30 2.40 -39.14
C PRO A 28 14.40 2.95 -40.55
N GLU A 29 13.76 2.27 -41.51
CA GLU A 29 13.76 2.66 -42.91
C GLU A 29 13.28 4.11 -43.08
N ARG A 30 13.97 4.83 -43.95
CA ARG A 30 13.96 6.28 -44.12
C ARG A 30 12.53 6.80 -44.37
N GLY A 31 11.86 7.30 -43.33
CA GLY A 31 10.54 7.93 -43.47
C GLY A 31 9.65 7.87 -42.24
N VAL A 32 9.91 7.00 -41.27
CA VAL A 32 9.14 6.97 -40.02
C VAL A 32 9.75 7.96 -39.02
N PRO A 33 9.07 9.07 -38.68
CA PRO A 33 9.55 9.96 -37.65
C PRO A 33 9.55 9.22 -36.31
N ASN A 34 10.72 9.14 -35.66
CA ASN A 34 10.81 8.64 -34.29
C ASN A 34 10.01 9.55 -33.38
N ARG A 35 8.82 9.12 -32.97
CA ARG A 35 8.05 9.82 -31.96
C ARG A 35 8.79 9.72 -30.63
N PRO A 36 9.10 10.83 -29.94
CA PRO A 36 9.67 10.75 -28.60
C PRO A 36 8.71 9.99 -27.69
N ALA A 37 9.26 9.18 -26.79
CA ALA A 37 8.44 8.49 -25.79
C ALA A 37 7.63 9.54 -24.99
N PRO A 38 6.35 9.29 -24.72
CA PRO A 38 5.55 10.19 -23.91
C PRO A 38 6.17 10.34 -22.52
N ASP A 39 6.19 11.58 -22.00
CA ASP A 39 6.68 11.86 -20.65
C ASP A 39 5.66 11.37 -19.62
N MET A 40 5.85 10.13 -19.17
CA MET A 40 5.07 9.55 -18.09
C MET A 40 5.79 9.82 -16.76
N LYS A 41 5.28 10.76 -15.97
CA LYS A 41 5.87 11.10 -14.67
C LYS A 41 5.43 10.14 -13.57
N ASP A 42 4.15 9.81 -13.53
CA ASP A 42 3.49 9.06 -12.46
C ASP A 42 3.54 7.54 -12.68
N LEU A 43 3.70 6.77 -11.60
CA LEU A 43 3.71 5.30 -11.64
C LEU A 43 2.38 4.75 -12.12
N ALA A 44 1.24 5.31 -11.71
CA ALA A 44 -0.07 4.81 -12.13
C ALA A 44 -0.24 4.85 -13.65
N VAL A 45 0.20 5.94 -14.29
CA VAL A 45 0.18 6.08 -15.76
C VAL A 45 1.12 5.08 -16.42
N LYS A 46 2.32 4.88 -15.86
CA LYS A 46 3.30 3.90 -16.36
C LYS A 46 2.80 2.47 -16.25
N ALA A 47 2.25 2.10 -15.09
CA ALA A 47 1.67 0.79 -14.83
C ALA A 47 0.51 0.51 -15.80
N SER A 48 -0.35 1.52 -16.04
CA SER A 48 -1.46 1.37 -16.98
C SER A 48 -1.03 1.20 -18.43
N ALA A 49 -0.01 1.94 -18.87
CA ALA A 49 0.56 1.75 -20.20
C ALA A 49 1.21 0.37 -20.36
N ALA A 50 1.91 -0.09 -19.33
CA ALA A 50 2.53 -1.40 -19.29
C ALA A 50 1.47 -2.53 -19.30
N ALA A 51 0.41 -2.40 -18.49
CA ALA A 51 -0.68 -3.36 -18.43
C ALA A 51 -1.41 -3.49 -19.77
N LYS A 52 -1.71 -2.38 -20.46
CA LYS A 52 -2.27 -2.41 -21.83
C LYS A 52 -1.35 -3.10 -22.83
N THR A 53 -0.04 -2.95 -22.67
CA THR A 53 0.94 -3.65 -23.51
C THR A 53 0.89 -5.15 -23.24
N VAL A 54 0.80 -5.56 -21.97
CA VAL A 54 0.63 -6.97 -21.58
C VAL A 54 -0.68 -7.54 -22.12
N GLU A 55 -1.80 -6.82 -22.03
CA GLU A 55 -3.09 -7.22 -22.62
C GLU A 55 -3.00 -7.42 -24.13
N HIS A 56 -2.35 -6.48 -24.83
CA HIS A 56 -2.13 -6.60 -26.27
C HIS A 56 -1.27 -7.82 -26.61
N LEU A 57 -0.20 -8.08 -25.85
CA LEU A 57 0.65 -9.25 -26.06
C LEU A 57 -0.09 -10.55 -25.72
N HIS A 58 -0.92 -10.56 -24.69
CA HIS A 58 -1.77 -11.70 -24.32
C HIS A 58 -2.76 -12.05 -25.43
N ALA A 59 -3.41 -11.04 -26.02
CA ALA A 59 -4.27 -11.23 -27.19
C ALA A 59 -3.52 -11.81 -28.41
N ASN A 60 -2.20 -11.61 -28.48
CA ASN A 60 -1.34 -12.14 -29.54
C ASN A 60 -0.57 -13.42 -29.12
N GLY A 61 -0.97 -14.09 -28.04
CA GLY A 61 -0.46 -15.42 -27.67
C GLY A 61 0.54 -15.47 -26.51
N LEU A 62 0.74 -14.37 -25.76
CA LEU A 62 1.50 -14.43 -24.51
C LEU A 62 0.68 -15.08 -23.39
N GLU A 63 1.12 -16.21 -22.85
CA GLU A 63 0.51 -16.80 -21.65
C GLU A 63 0.91 -16.02 -20.40
N VAL A 64 -0.08 -15.49 -19.68
CA VAL A 64 0.14 -14.77 -18.40
C VAL A 64 -0.40 -15.63 -17.27
N LYS A 65 0.50 -16.31 -16.54
CA LYS A 65 0.18 -17.07 -15.34
C LYS A 65 0.54 -16.24 -14.12
N VAL A 66 -0.42 -16.06 -13.21
CA VAL A 66 -0.21 -15.32 -11.96
C VAL A 66 0.31 -16.27 -10.89
N ASN A 67 1.51 -16.00 -10.37
CA ASN A 67 2.07 -16.70 -9.22
C ASN A 67 1.87 -15.91 -7.92
N THR A 68 2.19 -16.52 -6.77
CA THR A 68 2.16 -15.84 -5.46
C THR A 68 3.17 -14.69 -5.39
N GLU A 69 4.38 -14.89 -5.92
CA GLU A 69 5.43 -13.87 -5.95
C GLU A 69 5.01 -12.60 -6.71
N ASP A 70 4.26 -12.75 -7.81
CA ASP A 70 3.75 -11.61 -8.57
C ASP A 70 2.74 -10.78 -7.77
N LYS A 71 1.93 -11.44 -6.94
CA LYS A 71 0.96 -10.78 -6.06
C LYS A 71 1.68 -9.99 -4.97
N ASP A 72 2.69 -10.59 -4.35
CA ASP A 72 3.47 -9.95 -3.29
C ASP A 72 4.25 -8.75 -3.83
N ALA A 73 4.85 -8.89 -5.02
CA ALA A 73 5.55 -7.80 -5.70
C ALA A 73 4.61 -6.64 -6.07
N ALA A 74 3.42 -6.96 -6.61
CA ALA A 74 2.42 -5.94 -6.96
C ALA A 74 1.87 -5.24 -5.71
N ALA A 75 1.63 -5.98 -4.62
CA ALA A 75 1.20 -5.42 -3.34
C ALA A 75 2.28 -4.50 -2.74
N ALA A 76 3.54 -4.92 -2.72
CA ALA A 76 4.65 -4.11 -2.22
C ALA A 76 4.80 -2.81 -3.03
N LEU A 77 4.66 -2.86 -4.36
CA LEU A 77 4.65 -1.69 -5.21
C LEU A 77 3.49 -0.74 -4.87
N ALA A 78 2.28 -1.27 -4.70
CA ALA A 78 1.12 -0.47 -4.35
C ALA A 78 1.24 0.20 -2.97
N VAL A 79 1.75 -0.52 -1.95
CA VAL A 79 2.02 0.04 -0.63
C VAL A 79 3.04 1.17 -0.72
N SER A 80 4.16 0.94 -1.41
CA SER A 80 5.18 1.98 -1.58
C SER A 80 4.61 3.22 -2.30
N TYR A 81 3.71 3.01 -3.27
CA TYR A 81 3.05 4.09 -3.99
C TYR A 81 2.09 4.86 -3.08
N ALA A 82 1.32 4.16 -2.25
CA ALA A 82 0.42 4.78 -1.27
C ALA A 82 1.18 5.61 -0.23
N GLU A 83 2.34 5.14 0.24
CA GLU A 83 3.19 5.89 1.16
C GLU A 83 3.72 7.17 0.54
N ASN A 84 4.30 7.08 -0.67
CA ASN A 84 4.95 8.21 -1.32
C ASN A 84 4.86 8.13 -2.85
N PRO A 85 3.78 8.67 -3.47
CA PRO A 85 3.56 8.60 -4.91
C PRO A 85 4.70 9.22 -5.72
N HIS A 86 5.26 10.34 -5.26
CA HIS A 86 6.35 11.03 -5.97
C HIS A 86 7.67 10.24 -5.97
N LYS A 87 8.02 9.64 -4.83
CA LYS A 87 9.28 8.90 -4.68
C LYS A 87 9.25 7.63 -5.52
N THR A 88 8.17 6.87 -5.42
CA THR A 88 7.99 5.63 -6.18
C THR A 88 7.91 5.86 -7.67
N SER A 89 7.19 6.91 -8.10
CA SER A 89 7.12 7.29 -9.51
C SER A 89 8.47 7.65 -10.12
N LYS A 90 9.37 8.26 -9.33
CA LYS A 90 10.75 8.56 -9.75
C LYS A 90 11.63 7.30 -9.82
N VAL A 91 11.46 6.38 -8.87
CA VAL A 91 12.17 5.10 -8.80
C VAL A 91 11.73 4.14 -9.91
N ALA A 92 10.45 4.17 -10.28
CA ALA A 92 9.83 3.40 -11.36
C ALA A 92 10.23 3.92 -12.75
N THR A 93 11.51 3.78 -13.07
CA THR A 93 12.03 4.07 -14.40
C THR A 93 11.61 2.98 -15.39
N PRO A 94 11.50 3.29 -16.70
CA PRO A 94 11.13 2.29 -17.71
C PRO A 94 12.00 1.02 -17.67
N LYS A 95 13.29 1.17 -17.38
CA LYS A 95 14.23 0.04 -17.25
C LYS A 95 13.87 -0.90 -16.10
N ARG A 96 13.44 -0.36 -14.95
CA ARG A 96 13.05 -1.18 -13.79
C ARG A 96 11.68 -1.81 -14.00
N MET A 97 10.75 -1.08 -14.60
CA MET A 97 9.43 -1.64 -14.95
C MET A 97 9.55 -2.80 -15.94
N ALA A 98 10.50 -2.75 -16.88
CA ALA A 98 10.76 -3.83 -17.84
C ALA A 98 11.37 -5.10 -17.20
N GLN A 99 11.87 -5.03 -15.96
CA GLN A 99 12.37 -6.20 -15.23
C GLN A 99 11.25 -6.95 -14.49
N LEU A 100 10.07 -6.33 -14.35
CA LEU A 100 8.92 -6.95 -13.71
C LEU A 100 8.25 -7.94 -14.66
N THR A 101 7.65 -8.98 -14.09
CA THR A 101 6.88 -9.95 -14.86
C THR A 101 5.62 -9.29 -15.44
N PRO A 102 5.12 -9.76 -16.61
CA PRO A 102 3.87 -9.27 -17.18
C PRO A 102 2.68 -9.38 -16.20
N SER A 103 2.64 -10.47 -15.43
CA SER A 103 1.64 -10.71 -14.38
C SER A 103 1.68 -9.64 -13.29
N THR A 104 2.87 -9.30 -12.79
CA THR A 104 3.05 -8.25 -11.77
C THR A 104 2.57 -6.89 -12.29
N LEU A 105 2.86 -6.54 -13.53
CA LEU A 105 2.46 -5.26 -14.14
C LEU A 105 0.94 -5.11 -14.23
N LEU A 106 0.25 -6.18 -14.65
CA LEU A 106 -1.21 -6.21 -14.74
C LEU A 106 -1.85 -6.10 -13.35
N LEU A 107 -1.34 -6.86 -12.37
CA LEU A 107 -1.81 -6.79 -11.00
C LEU A 107 -1.58 -5.40 -10.38
N THR A 108 -0.41 -4.81 -10.63
CA THR A 108 -0.08 -3.47 -10.12
C THR A 108 -1.04 -2.42 -10.69
N ASP A 109 -1.33 -2.44 -11.99
CA ASP A 109 -2.33 -1.52 -12.58
C ASP A 109 -3.73 -1.71 -11.97
N LYS A 110 -4.15 -2.96 -11.74
CA LYS A 110 -5.43 -3.25 -11.10
C LYS A 110 -5.49 -2.70 -9.68
N ILE A 111 -4.49 -3.00 -8.84
CA ILE A 111 -4.44 -2.51 -7.46
C ILE A 111 -4.38 -0.98 -7.43
N LEU A 112 -3.59 -0.35 -8.31
CA LEU A 112 -3.52 1.11 -8.39
C LEU A 112 -4.81 1.74 -8.93
N LYS A 113 -5.63 1.05 -9.71
CA LYS A 113 -6.97 1.55 -10.08
C LYS A 113 -7.97 1.40 -8.93
N ASP A 114 -7.95 0.25 -8.26
CA ASP A 114 -8.86 -0.06 -7.16
C ASP A 114 -8.59 0.83 -5.92
N PHE A 115 -7.31 1.14 -5.66
CA PHE A 115 -6.87 1.84 -4.45
C PHE A 115 -6.14 3.17 -4.70
N GLY A 116 -5.83 3.52 -5.96
CA GLY A 116 -5.11 4.76 -6.30
C GLY A 116 -5.97 6.02 -6.30
N HIS A 117 -7.20 5.96 -5.78
CA HIS A 117 -7.86 7.14 -5.28
C HIS A 117 -7.02 7.65 -4.11
N SER A 118 -6.15 8.64 -4.40
CA SER A 118 -5.33 9.39 -3.44
C SER A 118 -5.95 9.34 -2.07
N VAL A 119 -5.25 8.69 -1.12
CA VAL A 119 -5.58 8.59 0.30
C VAL A 119 -6.36 9.83 0.69
N VAL A 120 -7.63 9.61 1.00
CA VAL A 120 -8.62 10.66 1.04
C VAL A 120 -8.14 11.77 1.97
N LYS A 121 -7.82 12.93 1.39
CA LYS A 121 -7.17 14.03 2.13
C LYS A 121 -8.13 14.73 3.10
N SER A 122 -9.43 14.46 2.98
CA SER A 122 -10.49 15.15 3.72
C SER A 122 -11.57 14.18 4.19
N ALA A 123 -11.94 14.26 5.48
CA ALA A 123 -13.03 13.49 6.06
C ALA A 123 -14.37 13.65 5.28
N THR A 124 -14.59 14.82 4.68
CA THR A 124 -15.75 15.09 3.83
C THR A 124 -15.77 14.21 2.59
N GLN A 125 -14.62 14.02 1.94
CA GLN A 125 -14.51 13.16 0.76
C GLN A 125 -14.69 11.68 1.13
N VAL A 126 -14.25 11.25 2.32
CA VAL A 126 -14.50 9.88 2.82
C VAL A 126 -15.99 9.68 3.01
N ARG A 127 -16.67 10.65 3.64
CA ARG A 127 -18.12 10.62 3.85
C ARG A 127 -18.87 10.48 2.54
N HIS A 128 -18.53 11.27 1.52
CA HIS A 128 -19.17 11.17 0.21
C HIS A 128 -18.91 9.82 -0.46
N LEU A 129 -17.67 9.31 -0.40
CA LEU A 129 -17.33 8.00 -0.97
C LEU A 129 -18.13 6.87 -0.30
N VAL A 130 -18.16 6.85 1.04
CA VAL A 130 -18.92 5.85 1.81
C VAL A 130 -20.41 5.97 1.53
N THR A 131 -20.94 7.20 1.42
CA THR A 131 -22.36 7.42 1.11
C THR A 131 -22.71 6.88 -0.28
N ASN A 132 -21.92 7.22 -1.30
CA ASN A 132 -22.14 6.74 -2.67
C ASN A 132 -22.04 5.22 -2.74
N LYS A 133 -21.06 4.63 -2.04
CA LYS A 133 -20.90 3.19 -1.98
C LYS A 133 -22.09 2.51 -1.30
N LEU A 134 -22.59 3.05 -0.19
CA LEU A 134 -23.77 2.53 0.49
C LEU A 134 -25.02 2.63 -0.39
N ILE A 135 -25.17 3.70 -1.19
CA ILE A 135 -26.25 3.84 -2.16
C ILE A 135 -26.21 2.69 -3.18
N GLU A 136 -25.04 2.38 -3.76
CA GLU A 136 -24.89 1.25 -4.68
C GLU A 136 -25.31 -0.09 -4.03
N GLU A 137 -24.91 -0.31 -2.78
CA GLU A 137 -25.26 -1.54 -2.05
C GLU A 137 -26.76 -1.64 -1.70
N THR A 138 -27.56 -0.57 -1.84
CA THR A 138 -29.02 -0.64 -1.69
C THR A 138 -29.71 -1.37 -2.85
N GLU A 139 -29.04 -1.54 -3.99
CA GLU A 139 -29.57 -2.28 -5.13
C GLU A 139 -29.14 -3.76 -5.12
N ASN A 140 -28.35 -4.18 -4.13
CA ASN A 140 -27.81 -5.53 -4.03
C ASN A 140 -28.93 -6.60 -3.98
N PRO A 141 -28.84 -7.70 -4.76
CA PRO A 141 -29.86 -8.76 -4.79
C PRO A 141 -30.10 -9.42 -3.42
N ASP A 142 -29.12 -9.40 -2.51
CA ASP A 142 -29.30 -9.89 -1.14
C ASP A 142 -30.06 -8.86 -0.27
N PRO A 143 -31.28 -9.17 0.23
CA PRO A 143 -32.05 -8.25 1.05
C PRO A 143 -31.36 -7.91 2.39
N ARG A 144 -30.48 -8.76 2.92
CA ARG A 144 -29.76 -8.50 4.17
C ARG A 144 -28.75 -7.36 4.01
N ILE A 145 -28.01 -7.38 2.90
CA ILE A 145 -27.03 -6.34 2.57
C ILE A 145 -27.75 -5.02 2.31
N ARG A 146 -28.86 -5.06 1.56
CA ARG A 146 -29.70 -3.90 1.27
C ARG A 146 -30.21 -3.19 2.52
N ILE A 147 -30.79 -3.94 3.46
CA ILE A 147 -31.29 -3.37 4.72
C ILE A 147 -30.15 -2.77 5.54
N ARG A 148 -29.00 -3.44 5.59
CA ARG A 148 -27.83 -2.95 6.33
C ARG A 148 -27.27 -1.66 5.73
N ALA A 149 -27.22 -1.56 4.41
CA ALA A 149 -26.78 -0.35 3.72
C ALA A 149 -27.71 0.84 4.02
N LEU A 150 -29.03 0.63 3.99
CA LEU A 150 -30.03 1.64 4.33
C LEU A 150 -29.96 2.10 5.80
N GLU A 151 -29.74 1.17 6.74
CA GLU A 151 -29.53 1.48 8.16
C GLU A 151 -28.29 2.37 8.35
N LEU A 152 -27.16 1.97 7.77
CA LEU A 152 -25.90 2.72 7.86
C LEU A 152 -25.99 4.10 7.21
N LEU A 153 -26.72 4.22 6.09
CA LEU A 153 -26.94 5.49 5.41
C LEU A 153 -27.77 6.46 6.28
N GLY A 154 -28.75 5.96 7.02
CA GLY A 154 -29.53 6.75 7.97
C GLY A 154 -28.76 7.18 9.23
N LYS A 155 -27.71 6.45 9.61
CA LYS A 155 -26.80 6.79 10.73
C LYS A 155 -25.72 7.80 10.34
N VAL A 156 -25.17 7.68 9.13
CA VAL A 156 -24.05 8.50 8.66
C VAL A 156 -24.50 9.80 8.00
N SER A 157 -25.70 9.84 7.40
CA SER A 157 -26.18 11.05 6.70
C SER A 157 -26.80 12.06 7.66
N ASP A 158 -26.65 13.34 7.31
CA ASP A 158 -27.22 14.51 8.00
C ASP A 158 -28.77 14.51 8.08
N VAL A 159 -29.42 13.45 7.60
CA VAL A 159 -30.89 13.27 7.59
C VAL A 159 -31.40 12.75 8.94
N GLY A 160 -30.52 12.21 9.80
CA GLY A 160 -30.81 11.98 11.23
C GLY A 160 -31.99 11.04 11.52
N LEU A 161 -32.32 10.12 10.60
CA LEU A 161 -33.49 9.24 10.74
C LEU A 161 -33.32 8.19 11.85
N PHE A 162 -32.08 7.89 12.22
CA PHE A 162 -31.73 7.01 13.34
C PHE A 162 -30.75 7.74 14.27
N ALA A 163 -31.24 8.70 15.05
CA ALA A 163 -30.44 9.31 16.10
C ALA A 163 -30.21 8.29 17.24
N GLU A 164 -28.97 7.84 17.41
CA GLU A 164 -28.56 7.12 18.61
C GLU A 164 -28.60 8.11 19.79
N LYS A 165 -29.56 7.94 20.69
CA LYS A 165 -29.71 8.80 21.87
C LYS A 165 -28.52 8.56 22.81
N SER A 166 -27.48 9.38 22.69
CA SER A 166 -26.37 9.37 23.66
C SER A 166 -26.81 10.12 24.93
N GLU A 167 -27.21 9.38 25.95
CA GLU A 167 -27.43 9.94 27.28
C GLU A 167 -26.06 10.20 27.92
N VAL A 168 -25.53 11.41 27.72
CA VAL A 168 -24.31 11.86 28.39
C VAL A 168 -24.69 12.28 29.81
N THR A 169 -24.60 11.34 30.75
CA THR A 169 -24.73 11.65 32.18
C THR A 169 -23.47 12.40 32.64
N VAL A 170 -23.51 13.74 32.62
CA VAL A 170 -22.45 14.58 33.17
C VAL A 170 -22.52 14.48 34.70
N THR A 171 -21.72 13.59 35.29
CA THR A 171 -21.54 13.55 36.74
C THR A 171 -20.62 14.70 37.14
N HIS A 172 -21.16 15.77 37.71
CA HIS A 172 -20.36 16.80 38.36
C HIS A 172 -19.74 16.21 39.63
N GLN A 173 -18.48 15.78 39.56
CA GLN A 173 -17.70 15.50 40.77
C GLN A 173 -17.45 16.83 41.46
N THR A 174 -17.84 16.94 42.73
CA THR A 174 -17.51 18.11 43.55
C THR A 174 -15.99 18.14 43.75
N SER A 175 -15.42 19.33 43.91
CA SER A 175 -13.96 19.47 44.01
C SER A 175 -13.34 18.73 45.21
N ASP A 176 -14.14 18.38 46.21
CA ASP A 176 -13.67 17.63 47.38
C ASP A 176 -13.51 16.12 47.08
N ASP A 177 -14.41 15.52 46.30
CA ASP A 177 -14.26 14.13 45.83
C ASP A 177 -13.00 13.93 44.97
N LEU A 178 -12.64 14.96 44.20
CA LEU A 178 -11.40 14.96 43.40
C LEU A 178 -10.14 15.05 44.28
N LYS A 179 -10.18 15.83 45.36
CA LYS A 179 -9.07 15.95 46.31
C LYS A 179 -8.85 14.64 47.07
N ASP A 180 -9.92 13.96 47.46
CA ASP A 180 -9.81 12.70 48.19
C ASP A 180 -9.25 11.58 47.31
N LYS A 181 -9.68 11.49 46.03
CA LYS A 181 -9.06 10.59 45.05
C LYS A 181 -7.60 10.93 44.75
N LEU A 182 -7.24 12.22 44.73
CA LEU A 182 -5.84 12.62 44.56
C LEU A 182 -5.00 12.22 45.77
N ARG A 183 -5.54 12.40 46.97
CA ARG A 183 -4.89 12.00 48.24
C ARG A 183 -4.69 10.50 48.31
N GLU A 184 -5.69 9.71 47.89
CA GLU A 184 -5.59 8.24 47.82
C GLU A 184 -4.52 7.78 46.83
N LYS A 185 -4.42 8.42 45.66
CA LYS A 185 -3.37 8.13 44.67
C LYS A 185 -1.99 8.57 45.14
N LEU A 186 -1.89 9.72 45.81
CA LEU A 186 -0.63 10.20 46.40
C LEU A 186 -0.19 9.34 47.57
N SER A 187 -1.10 8.87 48.43
CA SER A 187 -0.75 7.97 49.54
C SER A 187 -0.24 6.62 49.04
N ARG A 188 -0.80 6.11 47.92
CA ARG A 188 -0.25 4.91 47.24
C ARG A 188 1.14 5.11 46.65
N LEU A 189 1.49 6.33 46.24
CA LEU A 189 2.82 6.65 45.69
C LEU A 189 3.86 6.95 46.78
N VAL A 190 3.45 7.62 47.86
CA VAL A 190 4.34 8.07 48.95
C VAL A 190 4.60 6.97 49.96
N SER A 191 3.64 6.07 50.15
CA SER A 191 3.84 4.83 50.90
C SER A 191 3.56 3.70 49.92
N PRO A 192 4.58 3.21 49.17
CA PRO A 192 4.44 1.91 48.54
C PRO A 192 4.09 0.95 49.67
N ALA A 193 2.83 0.48 49.71
CA ALA A 193 2.48 -0.63 50.57
C ALA A 193 3.49 -1.73 50.26
N ASP A 194 4.05 -2.33 51.30
CA ASP A 194 5.00 -3.44 51.28
C ASP A 194 4.40 -4.68 50.60
N ASN A 195 4.08 -4.57 49.31
CA ASN A 195 3.95 -5.69 48.39
C ASN A 195 5.26 -5.75 47.61
N ILE A 196 6.34 -5.96 48.36
CA ILE A 196 7.48 -6.66 47.80
C ILE A 196 6.98 -8.10 47.72
N GLU A 197 6.44 -8.49 46.56
CA GLU A 197 6.34 -9.91 46.26
C GLU A 197 7.76 -10.44 46.38
N ASP A 198 8.00 -11.36 47.33
CA ASP A 198 9.28 -12.01 47.54
C ASP A 198 9.83 -12.47 46.19
N ALA A 199 10.87 -11.79 45.71
CA ALA A 199 11.59 -12.24 44.54
C ALA A 199 12.20 -13.60 44.89
N VAL A 200 11.68 -14.67 44.29
CA VAL A 200 12.30 -15.99 44.36
C VAL A 200 13.66 -15.87 43.71
N VAL A 201 14.71 -15.86 44.53
CA VAL A 201 16.09 -16.05 44.07
C VAL A 201 16.14 -17.47 43.52
N ILE A 202 16.15 -17.60 42.21
CA ILE A 202 16.54 -18.84 41.55
C ILE A 202 18.05 -18.93 41.72
N ASP A 203 18.48 -19.82 42.61
CA ASP A 203 19.88 -20.23 42.76
C ASP A 203 20.28 -20.92 41.45
N ASP A 204 20.90 -20.16 40.57
CA ASP A 204 21.55 -20.59 39.35
C ASP A 204 22.83 -21.31 39.74
N GLY A 205 22.67 -22.55 40.21
CA GLY A 205 23.77 -23.51 40.33
C GLY A 205 24.61 -23.43 39.07
N ALA A 206 25.88 -23.04 39.23
CA ALA A 206 26.81 -22.72 38.16
C ALA A 206 26.72 -23.76 37.04
N ILE A 207 26.10 -23.37 35.93
CA ILE A 207 26.07 -24.18 34.72
C ILE A 207 27.51 -24.18 34.20
N ASP A 208 28.14 -25.35 34.15
CA ASP A 208 29.46 -25.52 33.55
C ASP A 208 29.34 -25.32 32.04
N VAL A 209 29.64 -24.08 31.61
CA VAL A 209 29.51 -23.60 30.23
C VAL A 209 30.41 -24.40 29.27
N ASP A 210 31.48 -25.01 29.78
CA ASP A 210 32.45 -25.76 28.98
C ASP A 210 31.91 -27.15 28.57
N GLU A 211 31.02 -27.75 29.37
CA GLU A 211 30.39 -29.05 29.08
C GLU A 211 29.25 -28.90 28.06
N GLU A 212 28.47 -27.80 28.11
CA GLU A 212 27.41 -27.53 27.13
C GLU A 212 27.92 -27.11 25.74
N LEU A 213 29.10 -26.47 25.66
CA LEU A 213 29.66 -25.99 24.39
C LEU A 213 30.55 -27.01 23.68
N GLY A 214 30.75 -28.20 24.27
CA GLY A 214 31.49 -29.31 23.65
C GLY A 214 32.97 -28.99 23.38
N LEU A 215 33.59 -28.16 24.23
CA LEU A 215 34.98 -27.71 24.03
C LEU A 215 36.03 -28.63 24.68
N ASN A 216 35.60 -29.70 25.36
CA ASN A 216 36.47 -30.70 25.96
C ASN A 216 36.47 -31.99 25.14
N GLY A 217 37.29 -32.05 24.09
CA GLY A 217 37.55 -33.26 23.30
C GLY A 217 37.82 -33.00 21.83
#